data_AF-A0A938YNS6-F1
#
_entry.id   AF-A0A938YNS6-F1
#
_cell.length_a   1.000
_cell.length_b   1.000
_cell.length_c   1.000
_cell.angle_alpha   90.00
_cell.angle_beta   90.00
_cell.angle_gamma   90.00
#
_symmetry.space_group_name_H-M   'P 1'
#
loop_
_entity.id
_entity.type
_entity.pdbx_description
1 polymer ?
#
loop_
_entity_poly.entity_id
_entity_poly.type
_entity_poly.pdbx_seq_one_letter_code
_entity_poly.pdbx_strand_id
1 'polypeptide(L)'
;MSVPDPFAPVPPTPDLSRGAARQRTTGLVILTVVGVLGLIFTITGTVISGFGGLLLGLGLTAMVIGLGAVIIGRRGWALIGSRRVGGAILGAGVVAAIVGTLIIPKDTVTQNFVAAPAAATSASSSASATTSASTTTTPASTVNSAALSSSAAAASSSSAASVAAAASASAEAAAAAVAAQAAAEAAAAQAAADAQVAAEAAAAAEKAAQEKAAAEQSAAALQAQAAEQARVQAEAVAAQQAETERQAQASQEAEADRQSVAALAAAAPAPAASSGCDIKGNINSEGVKIYHTRSSPDYEKTQIDESKGERMFCSESEARDAGWRETKKN
;
A
#
# COMPACT_ATOMS: atom_id res chain seq x y z
N MET A 1 -5.13 59.94 -29.74
CA MET A 1 -5.75 59.91 -28.40
C MET A 1 -7.06 59.17 -28.53
N SER A 2 -7.07 57.87 -28.23
CA SER A 2 -8.28 57.04 -28.30
C SER A 2 -9.02 57.10 -26.98
N VAL A 3 -10.28 57.53 -27.02
CA VAL A 3 -11.18 57.58 -25.87
C VAL A 3 -11.54 56.14 -25.48
N PRO A 4 -11.39 55.72 -24.22
CA PRO A 4 -11.81 54.39 -23.79
C PRO A 4 -13.34 54.28 -23.72
N ASP A 5 -13.87 53.15 -24.20
CA ASP A 5 -15.30 52.81 -24.23
C ASP A 5 -15.91 52.72 -22.82
N PRO A 6 -17.08 53.36 -22.57
CA PRO A 6 -17.73 53.36 -21.25
C PRO A 6 -18.52 52.08 -20.92
N PHE A 7 -18.51 51.05 -21.79
CA PHE A 7 -19.35 49.85 -21.67
C PHE A 7 -18.57 48.53 -21.56
N ALA A 8 -17.30 48.55 -21.16
CA ALA A 8 -16.57 47.31 -20.90
C ALA A 8 -17.18 46.56 -19.68
N PRO A 9 -17.61 45.30 -19.81
CA PRO A 9 -18.13 44.52 -18.69
C PRO A 9 -17.04 44.26 -17.65
N VAL A 10 -17.35 44.57 -16.39
CA VAL A 10 -16.45 44.38 -15.25
C VAL A 10 -16.18 42.88 -15.05
N PRO A 11 -14.91 42.43 -14.96
CA PRO A 11 -14.60 41.02 -14.72
C PRO A 11 -15.09 40.60 -13.33
N PRO A 12 -15.59 39.36 -13.16
CA PRO A 12 -16.03 38.88 -11.86
C PRO A 12 -14.84 38.86 -10.89
N THR A 13 -15.02 39.48 -9.72
CA THR A 13 -14.01 39.47 -8.65
C THR A 13 -13.89 38.05 -8.07
N PRO A 14 -12.67 37.53 -7.88
CA PRO A 14 -12.48 36.25 -7.23
C PRO A 14 -12.94 36.34 -5.77
N ASP A 15 -13.98 35.56 -5.44
CA ASP A 15 -14.53 35.44 -4.08
C ASP A 15 -13.53 34.69 -3.17
N LEU A 16 -12.66 35.45 -2.51
CA LEU A 16 -11.65 34.94 -1.58
C LEU A 16 -12.25 34.23 -0.35
N SER A 17 -13.53 34.44 -0.03
CA SER A 17 -14.19 33.81 1.11
C SER A 17 -14.53 32.34 0.87
N ARG A 18 -14.82 31.93 -0.38
CA ARG A 18 -15.04 30.51 -0.72
C ARG A 18 -13.78 29.68 -0.60
N GLY A 19 -12.61 30.25 -0.89
CA GLY A 19 -11.32 29.57 -0.78
C GLY A 19 -10.96 29.18 0.66
N ALA A 20 -11.23 30.08 1.61
CA ALA A 20 -10.95 29.86 3.03
C ALA A 20 -11.86 28.81 3.67
N ALA A 21 -13.15 28.76 3.31
CA ALA A 21 -14.10 27.76 3.80
C ALA A 21 -13.77 26.35 3.27
N ARG A 22 -13.41 26.23 1.98
CA ARG A 22 -13.08 24.95 1.34
C ARG A 22 -11.76 24.35 1.86
N GLN A 23 -10.81 25.18 2.29
CA GLN A 23 -9.57 24.70 2.93
C GLN A 23 -9.81 24.10 4.32
N ARG A 24 -10.73 24.67 5.11
CA ARG A 24 -11.03 24.18 6.47
C ARG A 24 -11.73 22.82 6.46
N THR A 25 -12.68 22.62 5.54
CA THR A 25 -13.37 21.33 5.38
C THR A 25 -12.42 20.25 4.88
N THR A 26 -11.54 20.56 3.92
CA THR A 26 -10.54 19.62 3.40
C THR A 26 -9.57 19.16 4.50
N GLY A 27 -9.11 20.08 5.35
CA GLY A 27 -8.25 19.73 6.49
C GLY A 27 -8.92 18.82 7.53
N LEU A 28 -10.21 19.03 7.81
CA LEU A 28 -11.00 18.19 8.71
C LEU A 28 -11.25 16.78 8.13
N VAL A 29 -11.55 16.69 6.84
CA VAL A 29 -11.75 15.41 6.14
C VAL A 29 -10.45 14.58 6.16
N ILE A 30 -9.30 15.21 5.91
CA ILE A 30 -8.01 14.50 5.96
C ILE A 30 -7.72 13.99 7.38
N LEU A 31 -7.96 14.80 8.43
CA LEU A 31 -7.75 14.36 9.81
C LEU A 31 -8.67 13.22 10.23
N THR A 32 -9.95 13.27 9.84
CA THR A 32 -10.90 12.20 10.12
C THR A 32 -10.54 10.91 9.38
N VAL A 33 -10.15 10.99 8.10
CA VAL A 33 -9.71 9.84 7.32
C VAL A 33 -8.43 9.21 7.90
N VAL A 34 -7.42 10.02 8.23
CA VAL A 34 -6.16 9.53 8.83
C VAL A 34 -6.41 8.94 10.22
N GLY A 35 -7.27 9.56 11.03
CA GLY A 35 -7.65 9.04 12.34
C GLY A 35 -8.40 7.71 12.27
N VAL A 36 -9.36 7.59 11.34
CA VAL A 36 -10.12 6.35 11.12
C VAL A 36 -9.23 5.23 10.59
N LEU A 37 -8.38 5.50 9.60
CA LEU A 37 -7.40 4.53 9.10
C LEU A 37 -6.44 4.07 10.20
N GLY A 38 -6.01 5.01 11.05
CA GLY A 38 -5.15 4.67 12.18
C GLY A 38 -5.85 3.80 13.22
N LEU A 39 -7.10 4.12 13.55
CA LEU A 39 -7.91 3.32 14.46
C LEU A 39 -8.13 1.90 13.90
N ILE A 40 -8.47 1.77 12.62
CA ILE A 40 -8.63 0.48 11.95
C ILE A 40 -7.33 -0.32 12.03
N PHE A 41 -6.19 0.30 11.74
CA PHE A 41 -4.89 -0.38 11.79
C PHE A 41 -4.53 -0.83 13.22
N THR A 42 -4.86 -0.04 14.24
CA THR A 42 -4.68 -0.44 15.64
C THR A 42 -5.59 -1.58 16.07
N ILE A 43 -6.85 -1.60 15.62
CA ILE A 43 -7.81 -2.68 15.93
C ILE A 43 -7.42 -3.97 15.19
N THR A 44 -7.02 -3.88 13.93
CA THR A 44 -6.54 -5.05 13.18
C THR A 44 -5.24 -5.60 13.77
N GLY A 45 -4.32 -4.71 14.17
CA GLY A 45 -3.08 -5.09 14.84
C GLY A 45 -3.30 -5.78 16.19
N THR A 46 -4.24 -5.31 17.01
CA THR A 46 -4.54 -5.94 18.30
C THR A 46 -5.14 -7.32 18.14
N VAL A 47 -6.01 -7.53 17.14
CA VAL A 47 -6.68 -8.82 16.91
C VAL A 47 -5.69 -9.88 16.41
N ILE A 48 -4.72 -9.51 15.56
CA ILE A 48 -3.79 -10.46 14.94
C ILE A 48 -2.55 -10.71 15.82
N SER A 49 -2.01 -9.67 16.45
CA SER A 49 -0.69 -9.72 17.10
C SER A 49 -0.73 -9.31 18.58
N GLY A 50 -1.92 -9.19 19.18
CA GLY A 50 -2.09 -8.82 20.57
C GLY A 50 -1.49 -7.45 20.92
N PHE A 51 -0.88 -7.34 22.09
CA PHE A 51 -0.29 -6.09 22.58
C PHE A 51 0.85 -5.56 21.69
N GLY A 52 1.60 -6.45 21.02
CA GLY A 52 2.64 -6.05 20.07
C GLY A 52 2.08 -5.34 18.83
N GLY A 53 0.93 -5.80 18.33
CA GLY A 53 0.25 -5.15 17.21
C GLY A 53 -0.40 -3.82 17.58
N LEU A 54 -0.85 -3.64 18.82
CA LEU A 54 -1.32 -2.35 19.33
C LEU A 54 -0.20 -1.31 19.30
N LEU A 55 0.99 -1.66 19.81
CA LEU A 55 2.14 -0.77 19.85
C LEU A 55 2.66 -0.43 18.45
N LEU A 56 2.68 -1.42 17.54
CA LEU A 56 3.06 -1.20 16.15
C LEU A 56 2.06 -0.27 15.45
N GLY A 57 0.76 -0.49 15.67
CA GLY A 57 -0.29 0.32 15.06
C GLY A 57 -0.31 1.76 15.59
N LEU A 58 -0.15 1.95 16.90
CA LEU A 58 -0.03 3.29 17.50
C LEU A 58 1.25 4.00 17.05
N GLY A 59 2.36 3.26 16.92
CA GLY A 59 3.63 3.80 16.44
C GLY A 59 3.55 4.28 15.00
N LEU A 60 2.97 3.48 14.10
CA LEU A 60 2.84 3.79 12.68
C LEU A 60 1.88 4.96 12.43
N THR A 61 0.78 5.04 13.18
CA THR A 61 -0.16 6.15 13.10
C THR A 61 0.43 7.45 13.63
N ALA A 62 1.13 7.41 14.76
CA ALA A 62 1.89 8.56 15.26
C ALA A 62 2.98 9.00 14.29
N MET A 63 3.65 8.06 13.61
CA MET A 63 4.68 8.34 12.60
C MET A 63 4.09 9.04 11.37
N VAL A 64 2.95 8.59 10.84
CA VAL A 64 2.28 9.23 9.69
C VAL A 64 1.79 10.63 10.05
N ILE A 65 1.20 10.81 11.23
CA ILE A 65 0.75 12.12 11.72
C ILE A 65 1.94 13.07 11.95
N GLY A 66 3.01 12.57 12.59
CA GLY A 66 4.24 13.32 12.81
C GLY A 66 4.93 13.73 11.51
N LEU A 67 5.01 12.82 10.53
CA LEU A 67 5.61 13.07 9.23
C LEU A 67 4.78 14.07 8.40
N GLY A 68 3.46 13.93 8.43
CA GLY A 68 2.54 14.91 7.84
C GLY A 68 2.72 16.30 8.45
N ALA A 69 2.88 16.41 9.77
CA ALA A 69 3.11 17.68 10.46
C ALA A 69 4.47 18.32 10.10
N VAL A 70 5.51 17.52 9.86
CA VAL A 70 6.86 17.99 9.51
C VAL A 70 6.94 18.46 8.05
N ILE A 71 6.38 17.69 7.11
CA ILE A 71 6.44 17.98 5.68
C ILE A 71 5.53 19.15 5.32
N ILE A 72 4.28 19.14 5.80
CA ILE A 72 3.24 20.04 5.28
C ILE A 72 3.34 21.45 5.88
N GLY A 73 4.11 21.64 6.96
CA GLY A 73 4.52 22.95 7.45
C GLY A 73 3.35 23.90 7.77
N ARG A 74 2.93 23.91 9.04
CA ARG A 74 2.03 24.92 9.65
C ARG A 74 0.83 25.29 8.76
N ARG A 75 -0.03 24.32 8.46
CA ARG A 75 -1.37 24.58 7.95
C ARG A 75 -2.35 24.31 9.09
N GLY A 76 -3.21 25.28 9.40
CA GLY A 76 -3.99 25.41 10.65
C GLY A 76 -5.09 24.35 10.88
N TRP A 77 -4.83 23.10 10.52
CA TRP A 77 -5.73 21.96 10.60
C TRP A 77 -5.38 21.08 11.81
N ALA A 78 -4.08 20.96 12.14
CA ALA A 78 -3.61 20.25 13.32
C ALA A 78 -3.22 21.27 14.41
N LEU A 79 -3.76 21.12 15.62
CA LEU A 79 -3.51 21.93 16.82
C LEU A 79 -2.06 21.85 17.37
N ILE A 80 -1.08 21.55 16.52
CA ILE A 80 0.32 21.33 16.88
C ILE A 80 1.09 22.64 16.62
N GLY A 81 1.40 23.36 17.70
CA GLY A 81 1.94 24.72 17.65
C GLY A 81 3.33 24.90 17.04
N SER A 82 4.11 23.82 16.84
CA SER A 82 5.44 23.90 16.22
C SER A 82 5.92 22.61 15.54
N ARG A 83 6.83 22.77 14.56
CA ARG A 83 7.54 21.67 13.89
C ARG A 83 8.35 20.79 14.87
N ARG A 84 8.73 21.34 16.03
CA ARG A 84 9.44 20.60 17.09
C ARG A 84 8.55 19.56 17.76
N VAL A 85 7.27 19.86 17.94
CA VAL A 85 6.28 18.93 18.50
C VAL A 85 5.94 17.83 17.49
N GLY A 86 5.81 18.17 16.19
CA GLY A 86 5.66 17.17 15.12
C GLY A 86 6.86 16.22 15.03
N GLY A 87 8.08 16.73 15.15
CA GLY A 87 9.30 15.91 15.23
C GLY A 87 9.36 15.01 16.47
N ALA A 88 8.89 15.50 17.62
CA ALA A 88 8.82 14.69 18.85
C ALA A 88 7.81 13.53 18.73
N ILE A 89 6.64 13.77 18.12
CA ILE A 89 5.63 12.73 17.87
C ILE A 89 6.16 11.67 16.88
N LEU A 90 6.86 12.11 15.83
CA LEU A 90 7.51 11.20 14.88
C LEU A 90 8.58 10.34 15.58
N GLY A 91 9.43 10.95 16.41
CA GLY A 91 10.43 10.23 17.19
C GLY A 91 9.82 9.21 18.14
N ALA A 92 8.75 9.58 18.85
CA ALA A 92 8.03 8.67 19.74
C ALA A 92 7.35 7.52 18.97
N GLY A 93 6.78 7.78 17.79
CA GLY A 93 6.16 6.77 16.94
C GLY A 93 7.16 5.72 16.43
N VAL A 94 8.36 6.15 16.03
CA VAL A 94 9.44 5.25 15.60
C VAL A 94 9.94 4.37 16.76
N VAL A 95 10.13 4.95 17.95
CA VAL A 95 10.54 4.19 19.14
C VAL A 95 9.47 3.16 19.52
N ALA A 96 8.19 3.53 19.50
CA ALA A 96 7.09 2.61 19.76
C ALA A 96 7.00 1.47 18.73
N ALA A 97 7.25 1.76 17.45
CA ALA A 97 7.29 0.73 16.40
C ALA A 97 8.45 -0.25 16.59
N ILE A 98 9.64 0.23 16.96
CA ILE A 98 10.82 -0.61 17.22
C ILE A 98 10.61 -1.49 18.47
N VAL A 99 10.03 -0.94 19.54
CA VAL A 99 9.72 -1.73 20.74
C VAL A 99 8.62 -2.76 20.46
N GLY A 100 7.63 -2.40 19.63
CA GLY A 100 6.56 -3.30 19.20
C GLY A 100 7.07 -4.52 18.42
N THR A 101 8.08 -4.37 17.57
CA THR A 101 8.67 -5.51 16.82
C THR A 101 9.54 -6.41 17.68
N LEU A 102 10.12 -5.90 18.77
CA LEU A 102 10.95 -6.69 19.69
C LEU A 102 10.15 -7.62 20.62
N ILE A 103 8.86 -7.34 20.81
CA ILE A 103 7.96 -8.11 21.70
C ILE A 103 7.24 -9.25 20.95
N ILE A 104 7.35 -9.31 19.62
CA ILE A 104 6.77 -10.40 18.82
C ILE A 104 7.64 -11.66 18.96
N PRO A 105 7.11 -12.79 19.48
CA PRO A 105 7.87 -14.03 19.58
C PRO A 105 8.27 -14.52 18.18
N LYS A 106 9.57 -14.83 18.01
CA LYS A 106 10.20 -15.16 16.72
C LYS A 106 9.79 -16.52 16.14
N ASP A 107 8.99 -17.31 16.85
CA ASP A 107 8.78 -18.72 16.50
C ASP A 107 7.57 -18.98 15.57
N THR A 108 6.86 -17.94 15.13
CA THR A 108 5.59 -18.12 14.40
C THR A 108 5.72 -18.13 12.87
N VAL A 109 6.93 -17.96 12.30
CA VAL A 109 7.08 -17.70 10.84
C VAL A 109 7.59 -18.91 10.03
N THR A 110 8.03 -20.00 10.64
CA THR A 110 8.80 -21.04 9.91
C THR A 110 8.12 -22.41 9.77
N GLN A 111 6.79 -22.50 9.74
CA GLN A 111 6.10 -23.80 9.57
C GLN A 111 5.14 -23.90 8.38
N ASN A 112 5.17 -22.98 7.41
CA ASN A 112 4.26 -23.03 6.25
C ASN A 112 4.90 -22.93 4.86
N PHE A 113 6.21 -23.15 4.70
CA PHE A 113 6.81 -23.34 3.37
C PHE A 113 7.15 -24.82 3.13
N VAL A 114 6.20 -25.45 2.44
CA VAL A 114 6.22 -26.77 1.79
C VAL A 114 7.60 -27.13 1.22
N ALA A 115 8.17 -28.23 1.70
CA ALA A 115 9.18 -29.01 0.97
C ALA A 115 8.47 -29.76 -0.17
N ALA A 116 8.85 -29.47 -1.41
CA ALA A 116 8.38 -30.18 -2.60
C ALA A 116 9.05 -31.58 -2.71
N PRO A 117 8.34 -32.63 -3.16
CA PRO A 117 8.93 -33.96 -3.36
C PRO A 117 9.54 -34.06 -4.76
N ALA A 118 10.85 -34.33 -4.83
CA ALA A 118 11.51 -34.74 -6.08
C ALA A 118 11.46 -36.27 -6.23
N ALA A 119 11.04 -36.70 -7.41
CA ALA A 119 10.83 -38.08 -7.79
C ALA A 119 12.15 -38.87 -8.03
N ALA A 120 12.07 -40.16 -7.68
CA ALA A 120 12.63 -41.36 -8.33
C ALA A 120 14.11 -41.38 -8.80
N THR A 121 14.88 -42.40 -8.36
CA THR A 121 15.29 -43.57 -9.17
C THR A 121 16.19 -44.56 -8.41
N SER A 122 16.25 -45.78 -8.95
CA SER A 122 16.50 -47.09 -8.34
C SER A 122 17.97 -47.58 -8.26
N ALA A 123 18.13 -48.79 -7.70
CA ALA A 123 19.24 -49.79 -7.83
C ALA A 123 20.31 -49.75 -6.70
N SER A 124 20.86 -50.84 -6.15
CA SER A 124 20.76 -52.30 -6.35
C SER A 124 21.45 -53.03 -5.16
N SER A 125 20.89 -54.17 -4.74
CA SER A 125 21.49 -55.45 -4.29
C SER A 125 22.88 -55.54 -3.62
N SER A 126 22.97 -56.20 -2.46
CA SER A 126 23.45 -57.61 -2.35
C SER A 126 23.71 -58.11 -0.92
N ALA A 127 23.03 -59.20 -0.59
CA ALA A 127 23.49 -60.45 0.04
C ALA A 127 24.06 -60.53 1.48
N SER A 128 23.39 -61.44 2.22
CA SER A 128 23.89 -62.50 3.12
C SER A 128 23.51 -62.32 4.60
N ALA A 129 23.10 -63.33 5.37
CA ALA A 129 22.64 -64.71 5.14
C ALA A 129 22.10 -65.24 6.50
N THR A 130 21.03 -66.05 6.47
CA THR A 130 20.73 -67.22 7.33
C THR A 130 20.87 -67.09 8.87
N THR A 131 19.82 -67.30 9.67
CA THR A 131 19.39 -68.66 10.08
C THR A 131 18.07 -68.68 10.87
N SER A 132 17.20 -69.61 10.45
CA SER A 132 16.34 -70.53 11.23
C SER A 132 15.39 -69.95 12.30
N ALA A 133 14.07 -69.87 12.09
CA ALA A 133 13.07 -70.94 11.96
C ALA A 133 12.92 -71.84 13.19
N SER A 134 11.77 -71.75 13.88
CA SER A 134 10.79 -72.85 13.93
C SER A 134 9.51 -72.45 14.68
N THR A 135 8.41 -72.39 13.94
CA THR A 135 7.03 -72.64 14.39
C THR A 135 6.82 -74.15 14.54
N THR A 136 5.86 -74.63 15.36
CA THR A 136 4.93 -75.76 15.05
C THR A 136 4.03 -76.13 16.24
N THR A 137 2.73 -75.87 16.06
CA THR A 137 1.49 -76.63 16.38
C THR A 137 1.31 -77.48 17.66
N THR A 138 0.20 -77.18 18.35
CA THR A 138 -0.97 -78.03 18.82
C THR A 138 -1.01 -79.52 18.40
N PRO A 139 -1.84 -80.45 18.97
CA PRO A 139 -2.88 -80.34 20.02
C PRO A 139 -3.04 -81.55 21.02
N ALA A 140 -3.95 -81.35 22.00
CA ALA A 140 -4.93 -82.29 22.58
C ALA A 140 -4.56 -83.60 23.32
N SER A 141 -5.33 -83.83 24.40
CA SER A 141 -6.00 -85.09 24.80
C SER A 141 -5.55 -85.82 26.07
N THR A 142 -6.54 -85.94 26.95
CA THR A 142 -6.94 -87.14 27.71
C THR A 142 -6.14 -87.52 28.96
N VAL A 143 -6.74 -87.13 30.08
CA VAL A 143 -6.62 -87.74 31.40
C VAL A 143 -7.17 -89.17 31.40
N ASN A 144 -6.46 -90.11 32.03
CA ASN A 144 -7.11 -91.27 32.63
C ASN A 144 -6.37 -91.75 33.89
N SER A 145 -7.20 -92.23 34.81
CA SER A 145 -7.03 -92.45 36.25
C SER A 145 -6.18 -93.66 36.64
N ALA A 146 -5.68 -93.69 37.88
CA ALA A 146 -6.10 -94.65 38.94
C ALA A 146 -5.13 -94.73 40.14
N ALA A 147 -5.73 -95.06 41.31
CA ALA A 147 -5.20 -95.62 42.57
C ALA A 147 -5.38 -94.66 43.78
N LEU A 148 -6.49 -94.73 44.52
CA LEU A 148 -6.83 -95.65 45.62
C LEU A 148 -6.06 -95.39 46.93
N SER A 149 -6.70 -94.76 47.93
CA SER A 149 -7.21 -95.45 49.14
C SER A 149 -7.52 -94.52 50.32
N SER A 150 -8.52 -94.95 51.11
CA SER A 150 -8.85 -94.58 52.50
C SER A 150 -9.63 -93.27 52.67
N SER A 151 -10.71 -93.17 53.44
CA SER A 151 -11.36 -94.05 54.41
C SER A 151 -12.71 -93.43 54.77
N ALA A 152 -13.73 -94.26 54.99
CA ALA A 152 -15.04 -93.86 55.47
C ALA A 152 -15.00 -93.53 56.97
N ALA A 153 -15.49 -92.34 57.35
CA ALA A 153 -16.22 -92.07 58.61
C ALA A 153 -16.52 -90.56 58.72
N ALA A 154 -17.79 -90.17 58.56
CA ALA A 154 -18.46 -89.00 59.17
C ALA A 154 -19.64 -88.52 58.30
N ALA A 155 -20.61 -89.41 58.06
CA ALA A 155 -21.93 -88.99 57.59
C ALA A 155 -22.70 -88.42 58.79
N SER A 156 -22.67 -87.10 58.95
CA SER A 156 -23.73 -86.26 59.57
C SER A 156 -23.38 -84.75 59.66
N SER A 157 -22.18 -84.32 59.26
CA SER A 157 -21.79 -82.89 59.19
C SER A 157 -21.50 -82.38 57.75
N SER A 158 -21.59 -83.26 56.75
CA SER A 158 -21.17 -82.99 55.37
C SER A 158 -22.22 -82.30 54.49
N SER A 159 -23.51 -82.35 54.83
CA SER A 159 -24.57 -81.69 54.06
C SER A 159 -24.51 -80.16 54.22
N ALA A 160 -24.38 -79.64 55.45
CA ALA A 160 -24.26 -78.20 55.69
C ALA A 160 -22.97 -77.60 55.11
N ALA A 161 -21.85 -78.31 55.18
CA ALA A 161 -20.58 -77.89 54.58
C ALA A 161 -20.63 -77.92 53.04
N SER A 162 -21.30 -78.91 52.44
CA SER A 162 -21.49 -78.99 50.97
C SER A 162 -22.44 -77.92 50.42
N VAL A 163 -23.47 -77.52 51.19
CA VAL A 163 -24.39 -76.44 50.82
C VAL A 163 -23.71 -75.08 51.01
N ALA A 164 -22.88 -74.89 52.03
CA ALA A 164 -22.07 -73.68 52.21
C ALA A 164 -20.95 -73.56 51.15
N ALA A 165 -20.32 -74.67 50.75
CA ALA A 165 -19.34 -74.68 49.66
C ALA A 165 -20.01 -74.44 48.29
N ALA A 166 -21.19 -75.00 48.04
CA ALA A 166 -21.99 -74.72 46.85
C ALA A 166 -22.49 -73.26 46.82
N ALA A 167 -22.87 -72.70 47.98
CA ALA A 167 -23.24 -71.29 48.10
C ALA A 167 -22.04 -70.36 47.85
N SER A 168 -20.86 -70.67 48.40
CA SER A 168 -19.62 -69.93 48.14
C SER A 168 -19.18 -70.01 46.67
N ALA A 169 -19.29 -71.19 46.04
CA ALA A 169 -19.00 -71.36 44.62
C ALA A 169 -20.03 -70.63 43.73
N SER A 170 -21.31 -70.59 44.13
CA SER A 170 -22.34 -69.82 43.42
C SER A 170 -22.18 -68.31 43.57
N ALA A 171 -21.67 -67.85 44.72
CA ALA A 171 -21.35 -66.44 44.96
C ALA A 171 -20.09 -66.01 44.20
N GLU A 172 -19.08 -66.87 44.10
CA GLU A 172 -17.86 -66.63 43.33
C GLU A 172 -18.15 -66.66 41.81
N ALA A 173 -19.04 -67.55 41.36
CA ALA A 173 -19.55 -67.56 39.99
C ALA A 173 -20.40 -66.32 39.65
N ALA A 174 -21.23 -65.85 40.60
CA ALA A 174 -21.99 -64.61 40.42
C ALA A 174 -21.06 -63.38 40.39
N ALA A 175 -20.02 -63.34 41.23
CA ALA A 175 -19.01 -62.29 41.21
C ALA A 175 -18.20 -62.30 39.89
N ALA A 176 -17.87 -63.48 39.37
CA ALA A 176 -17.21 -63.62 38.07
C ALA A 176 -18.10 -63.17 36.90
N ALA A 177 -19.41 -63.43 36.96
CA ALA A 177 -20.37 -62.96 35.95
C ALA A 177 -20.53 -61.42 35.97
N VAL A 178 -20.59 -60.80 37.15
CA VAL A 178 -20.62 -59.33 37.29
C VAL A 178 -19.30 -58.71 36.82
N ALA A 179 -18.16 -59.32 37.12
CA ALA A 179 -16.85 -58.88 36.61
C ALA A 179 -16.75 -59.00 35.08
N ALA A 180 -17.30 -60.07 34.49
CA ALA A 180 -17.35 -60.24 33.04
C ALA A 180 -18.28 -59.21 32.37
N GLN A 181 -19.43 -58.90 32.98
CA GLN A 181 -20.32 -57.85 32.48
C GLN A 181 -19.65 -56.46 32.55
N ALA A 182 -18.99 -56.15 33.66
CA ALA A 182 -18.24 -54.89 33.81
C ALA A 182 -17.09 -54.77 32.80
N ALA A 183 -16.38 -55.87 32.51
CA ALA A 183 -15.34 -55.90 31.48
C ALA A 183 -15.91 -55.70 30.06
N ALA A 184 -17.09 -56.27 29.77
CA ALA A 184 -17.76 -56.08 28.49
C ALA A 184 -18.25 -54.64 28.29
N GLU A 185 -18.81 -54.02 29.34
CA GLU A 185 -19.22 -52.61 29.33
C GLU A 185 -18.03 -51.66 29.18
N ALA A 186 -16.89 -51.95 29.83
CA ALA A 186 -15.65 -51.19 29.66
C ALA A 186 -15.09 -51.31 28.22
N ALA A 187 -15.12 -52.50 27.63
CA ALA A 187 -14.69 -52.71 26.24
C ALA A 187 -15.61 -51.98 25.23
N ALA A 188 -16.92 -51.98 25.46
CA ALA A 188 -17.88 -51.23 24.65
C ALA A 188 -17.69 -49.71 24.77
N ALA A 189 -17.40 -49.21 25.97
CA ALA A 189 -17.09 -47.80 26.21
C ALA A 189 -15.80 -47.37 25.49
N GLN A 190 -14.76 -48.21 25.52
CA GLN A 190 -13.51 -47.94 24.82
C GLN A 190 -13.69 -47.95 23.29
N ALA A 191 -14.44 -48.90 22.74
CA ALA A 191 -14.77 -48.92 21.31
C ALA A 191 -15.58 -47.70 20.86
N ALA A 192 -16.49 -47.18 21.70
CA ALA A 192 -17.22 -45.95 21.43
C ALA A 192 -16.31 -44.71 21.46
N ALA A 193 -15.35 -44.65 22.39
CA ALA A 193 -14.36 -43.57 22.45
C ALA A 193 -13.43 -43.59 21.22
N ASP A 194 -12.95 -44.77 20.82
CA ASP A 194 -12.12 -44.93 19.61
C ASP A 194 -12.88 -44.52 18.34
N ALA A 195 -14.18 -44.83 18.25
CA ALA A 195 -15.04 -44.39 17.16
C ALA A 195 -15.25 -42.87 17.14
N GLN A 196 -15.37 -42.22 18.29
CA GLN A 196 -15.45 -40.76 18.38
C GLN A 196 -14.16 -40.08 17.94
N VAL A 197 -13.00 -40.59 18.36
CA VAL A 197 -11.68 -40.08 17.92
C VAL A 197 -11.50 -40.24 16.41
N ALA A 198 -11.94 -41.37 15.84
CA ALA A 198 -11.91 -41.59 14.40
C ALA A 198 -12.84 -40.63 13.63
N ALA A 199 -14.04 -40.35 14.16
CA ALA A 199 -14.97 -39.40 13.56
C ALA A 199 -14.44 -37.96 13.61
N GLU A 200 -13.83 -37.55 14.72
CA GLU A 200 -13.22 -36.23 14.86
C GLU A 200 -12.00 -36.07 13.93
N ALA A 201 -11.18 -37.12 13.77
CA ALA A 201 -10.08 -37.13 12.81
C ALA A 201 -10.56 -37.01 11.36
N ALA A 202 -11.68 -37.67 11.01
CA ALA A 202 -12.29 -37.54 9.68
C ALA A 202 -12.82 -36.12 9.43
N ALA A 203 -13.52 -35.53 10.41
CA ALA A 203 -14.01 -34.15 10.32
C ALA A 203 -12.86 -33.13 10.21
N ALA A 204 -11.76 -33.35 10.94
CA ALA A 204 -10.56 -32.53 10.83
C ALA A 204 -9.90 -32.64 9.44
N ALA A 205 -9.88 -33.84 8.85
CA ALA A 205 -9.36 -34.05 7.50
C ALA A 205 -10.22 -33.36 6.43
N GLU A 206 -11.55 -33.41 6.56
CA GLU A 206 -12.48 -32.68 5.67
C GLU A 206 -12.29 -31.17 5.79
N LYS A 207 -12.15 -30.64 7.01
CA LYS A 207 -11.87 -29.21 7.24
C LYS A 207 -10.54 -28.79 6.61
N ALA A 208 -9.48 -29.59 6.77
CA ALA A 208 -8.18 -29.32 6.15
C ALA A 208 -8.25 -29.34 4.61
N ALA A 209 -9.05 -30.24 4.03
CA ALA A 209 -9.28 -30.27 2.59
C ALA A 209 -10.04 -29.03 2.10
N GLN A 210 -11.05 -28.57 2.84
CA GLN A 210 -11.78 -27.34 2.53
C GLN A 210 -10.90 -26.10 2.63
N GLU A 211 -10.05 -26.00 3.66
CA GLU A 211 -9.09 -24.90 3.83
C GLU A 211 -8.07 -24.87 2.68
N LYS A 212 -7.56 -26.03 2.25
CA LYS A 212 -6.67 -26.13 1.09
C LYS A 212 -7.38 -25.69 -0.21
N ALA A 213 -8.61 -26.16 -0.44
CA ALA A 213 -9.38 -25.76 -1.61
C ALA A 213 -9.71 -24.25 -1.61
N ALA A 214 -10.04 -23.69 -0.45
CA ALA A 214 -10.27 -22.25 -0.30
C ALA A 214 -8.98 -21.44 -0.55
N ALA A 215 -7.83 -21.92 -0.07
CA ALA A 215 -6.53 -21.30 -0.34
C ALA A 215 -6.22 -21.29 -1.83
N GLU A 216 -6.40 -22.42 -2.54
CA GLU A 216 -6.21 -22.51 -3.99
C GLU A 216 -7.15 -21.58 -4.76
N GLN A 217 -8.43 -21.50 -4.37
CA GLN A 217 -9.38 -20.56 -4.97
C GLN A 217 -8.99 -19.09 -4.73
N SER A 218 -8.51 -18.76 -3.53
CA SER A 218 -8.04 -17.40 -3.22
C SER A 218 -6.79 -17.03 -4.03
N ALA A 219 -5.89 -17.99 -4.26
CA ALA A 219 -4.71 -17.78 -5.08
C ALA A 219 -5.08 -17.55 -6.55
N ALA A 220 -6.02 -18.34 -7.09
CA ALA A 220 -6.54 -18.14 -8.44
C ALA A 220 -7.26 -16.78 -8.59
N ALA A 221 -8.04 -16.36 -7.59
CA ALA A 221 -8.71 -15.06 -7.59
C ALA A 221 -7.71 -13.89 -7.58
N LEU A 222 -6.64 -13.98 -6.79
CA LEU A 222 -5.56 -12.98 -6.79
C LEU A 222 -4.85 -12.91 -8.15
N GLN A 223 -4.60 -14.06 -8.80
CA GLN A 223 -4.02 -14.07 -10.14
C GLN A 223 -4.96 -13.44 -11.18
N ALA A 224 -6.27 -13.68 -11.10
CA ALA A 224 -7.25 -13.05 -11.98
C ALA A 224 -7.31 -11.53 -11.78
N GLN A 225 -7.29 -11.06 -10.52
CA GLN A 225 -7.22 -9.63 -10.23
C GLN A 225 -5.93 -9.00 -10.74
N ALA A 226 -4.79 -9.67 -10.58
CA ALA A 226 -3.52 -9.19 -11.11
C ALA A 226 -3.51 -9.11 -12.64
N ALA A 227 -4.11 -10.09 -13.32
CA ALA A 227 -4.25 -10.07 -14.78
C ALA A 227 -5.14 -8.90 -15.25
N GLU A 228 -6.25 -8.65 -14.56
CA GLU A 228 -7.12 -7.51 -14.88
C GLU A 228 -6.41 -6.17 -14.66
N GLN A 229 -5.70 -6.02 -13.53
CA GLN A 229 -4.88 -4.84 -13.26
C GLN A 229 -3.80 -4.64 -14.32
N ALA A 230 -3.15 -5.72 -14.79
CA ALA A 230 -2.15 -5.65 -15.85
C ALA A 230 -2.75 -5.17 -17.18
N ARG A 231 -3.99 -5.58 -17.52
CA ARG A 231 -4.69 -5.10 -18.72
C ARG A 231 -5.02 -3.61 -18.64
N VAL A 232 -5.58 -3.17 -17.51
CA VAL A 232 -5.87 -1.75 -17.27
C VAL A 232 -4.60 -0.90 -17.31
N GLN A 233 -3.50 -1.40 -16.72
CA GLN A 233 -2.20 -0.72 -16.78
C GLN A 233 -1.65 -0.66 -18.21
N ALA A 234 -1.77 -1.74 -18.98
CA ALA A 234 -1.32 -1.76 -20.38
C ALA A 234 -2.09 -0.74 -21.24
N GLU A 235 -3.41 -0.64 -21.05
CA GLU A 235 -4.24 0.36 -21.74
C GLU A 235 -3.84 1.80 -21.33
N ALA A 236 -3.61 2.04 -20.04
CA ALA A 236 -3.16 3.33 -19.55
C ALA A 236 -1.78 3.73 -20.12
N VAL A 237 -0.84 2.78 -20.22
CA VAL A 237 0.47 3.01 -20.83
C VAL A 237 0.33 3.31 -22.32
N ALA A 238 -0.50 2.56 -23.05
CA ALA A 238 -0.76 2.81 -24.46
C ALA A 238 -1.38 4.21 -24.69
N ALA A 239 -2.30 4.64 -23.82
CA ALA A 239 -2.89 5.98 -23.89
C ALA A 239 -1.85 7.09 -23.64
N GLN A 240 -0.97 6.92 -22.65
CA GLN A 240 0.11 7.88 -22.39
C GLN A 240 1.12 7.96 -23.55
N GLN A 241 1.44 6.83 -24.17
CA GLN A 241 2.29 6.80 -25.36
C GLN A 241 1.63 7.55 -26.52
N ALA A 242 0.35 7.31 -26.79
CA ALA A 242 -0.38 8.02 -27.84
C ALA A 242 -0.44 9.54 -27.60
N GLU A 243 -0.59 9.99 -26.35
CA GLU A 243 -0.52 11.42 -26.02
C GLU A 243 0.87 12.00 -26.23
N THR A 244 1.91 11.27 -25.82
CA THR A 244 3.31 11.67 -26.03
C THR A 244 3.62 11.80 -27.53
N GLU A 245 3.17 10.85 -28.36
CA GLU A 245 3.33 10.91 -29.81
C GLU A 245 2.59 12.09 -30.43
N ARG A 246 1.37 12.40 -29.97
CA ARG A 246 0.63 13.60 -30.41
C ARG A 246 1.35 14.88 -30.05
N GLN A 247 1.89 14.98 -28.83
CA GLN A 247 2.67 16.14 -28.41
C GLN A 247 3.96 16.28 -29.22
N ALA A 248 4.63 15.17 -29.53
CA ALA A 248 5.82 15.16 -30.36
C ALA A 248 5.52 15.60 -31.80
N GLN A 249 4.40 15.15 -32.38
CA GLN A 249 3.94 15.60 -33.70
C GLN A 249 3.59 17.08 -33.71
N ALA A 250 2.80 17.55 -32.72
CA ALA A 250 2.46 18.96 -32.60
C ALA A 250 3.69 19.86 -32.42
N SER A 251 4.72 19.38 -31.71
CA SER A 251 5.99 20.09 -31.55
C SER A 251 6.76 20.18 -32.87
N GLN A 252 6.79 19.08 -33.65
CA GLN A 252 7.42 19.07 -34.98
C GLN A 252 6.70 19.99 -35.96
N GLU A 253 5.35 20.00 -35.96
CA GLU A 253 4.56 20.91 -36.77
C GLU A 253 4.81 22.37 -36.39
N ALA A 254 4.83 22.68 -35.08
CA ALA A 254 5.15 24.03 -34.60
C ALA A 254 6.57 24.47 -34.98
N GLU A 255 7.54 23.55 -34.97
CA GLU A 255 8.90 23.86 -35.40
C GLU A 255 9.01 24.04 -36.92
N ALA A 256 8.30 23.24 -37.72
CA ALA A 256 8.21 23.41 -39.16
C ALA A 256 7.57 24.76 -39.53
N ASP A 257 6.48 25.14 -38.86
CA ASP A 257 5.85 26.45 -39.02
C ASP A 257 6.82 27.58 -38.66
N ARG A 258 7.52 27.45 -37.54
CA ARG A 258 8.52 28.45 -37.11
C ARG A 258 9.67 28.59 -38.12
N GLN A 259 10.14 27.48 -38.68
CA GLN A 259 11.17 27.49 -39.74
C GLN A 259 10.63 28.14 -41.02
N SER A 260 9.37 27.88 -41.39
CA SER A 260 8.75 28.51 -42.57
C SER A 260 8.62 30.02 -42.42
N VAL A 261 8.21 30.50 -41.23
CA VAL A 261 8.11 31.93 -40.91
C VAL A 261 9.50 32.57 -40.90
N ALA A 262 10.50 31.89 -40.34
CA ALA A 262 11.88 32.37 -40.36
C ALA A 262 12.45 32.46 -41.79
N ALA A 263 12.15 31.49 -42.66
CA ALA A 263 12.54 31.51 -44.07
C ALA A 263 11.86 32.66 -44.84
N LEU A 264 10.57 32.90 -44.60
CA LEU A 264 9.85 34.05 -45.18
C LEU A 264 10.44 35.39 -44.72
N ALA A 265 10.79 35.50 -43.43
CA ALA A 265 11.42 36.70 -42.88
C ALA A 265 12.83 36.93 -43.45
N ALA A 266 13.60 35.86 -43.70
CA ALA A 266 14.92 35.95 -44.33
C ALA A 266 14.85 36.31 -45.83
N ALA A 267 13.75 35.98 -46.50
CA ALA A 267 13.50 36.33 -47.90
C ALA A 267 12.92 37.74 -48.10
N ALA A 268 12.54 38.44 -47.03
CA ALA A 268 12.08 39.82 -47.13
C ALA A 268 13.24 40.74 -47.55
N PRO A 269 13.03 41.67 -48.49
CA PRO A 269 14.05 42.63 -48.88
C PRO A 269 14.49 43.43 -47.63
N ALA A 270 15.81 43.57 -47.44
CA ALA A 270 16.37 44.35 -46.35
C ALA A 270 15.65 45.71 -46.29
N PRO A 271 15.23 46.17 -45.10
CA PRO A 271 14.54 47.45 -45.01
C PRO A 271 15.47 48.50 -45.61
N ALA A 272 15.06 49.06 -46.76
CA ALA A 272 15.71 50.24 -47.30
C ALA A 272 15.79 51.22 -46.16
N ALA A 273 17.02 51.59 -45.77
CA ALA A 273 17.26 52.49 -44.65
C ALA A 273 16.30 53.66 -44.79
N SER A 274 15.26 53.69 -43.96
CA SER A 274 14.33 54.79 -43.91
C SER A 274 15.19 55.98 -43.54
N SER A 275 15.45 56.84 -44.51
CA SER A 275 16.01 58.18 -44.36
C SER A 275 14.99 59.02 -43.59
N GLY A 276 14.73 58.58 -42.36
CA GLY A 276 13.86 59.20 -41.39
C GLY A 276 14.56 60.44 -40.90
N CYS A 277 13.78 61.49 -40.80
CA CYS A 277 14.24 62.77 -40.32
C CYS A 277 14.63 62.60 -38.85
N ASP A 278 15.93 62.47 -38.57
CA ASP A 278 16.52 62.04 -37.29
C ASP A 278 16.86 63.22 -36.36
N ILE A 279 16.36 64.42 -36.66
CA ILE A 279 16.64 65.63 -35.88
C ILE A 279 15.34 66.14 -35.25
N LYS A 280 15.28 66.14 -33.92
CA LYS A 280 14.10 66.53 -33.13
C LYS A 280 14.15 68.02 -32.80
N GLY A 281 13.20 68.83 -33.28
CA GLY A 281 13.08 70.25 -32.91
C GLY A 281 11.98 70.50 -31.87
N ASN A 282 12.36 70.80 -30.62
CA ASN A 282 11.46 71.10 -29.49
C ASN A 282 11.52 72.60 -29.07
N ILE A 283 10.39 73.17 -28.68
CA ILE A 283 10.26 74.55 -28.20
C ILE A 283 10.12 74.51 -26.67
N ASN A 284 11.08 75.11 -25.96
CA ASN A 284 11.02 75.14 -24.49
C ASN A 284 9.88 76.05 -23.99
N SER A 285 9.60 76.03 -22.68
CA SER A 285 8.57 76.87 -22.05
C SER A 285 8.81 78.38 -22.17
N GLU A 286 10.02 78.80 -22.54
CA GLU A 286 10.39 80.20 -22.79
C GLU A 286 10.23 80.59 -24.26
N GLY A 287 9.72 79.68 -25.11
CA GLY A 287 9.50 79.91 -26.54
C GLY A 287 10.75 79.73 -27.42
N VAL A 288 11.81 79.14 -26.87
CA VAL A 288 13.09 78.97 -27.56
C VAL A 288 13.14 77.65 -28.35
N LYS A 289 13.37 77.77 -29.65
CA LYS A 289 13.45 76.67 -30.63
C LYS A 289 14.80 75.96 -30.58
N ILE A 290 14.86 74.73 -30.07
CA ILE A 290 16.09 73.95 -29.93
C ILE A 290 15.97 72.64 -30.71
N TYR A 291 17.00 72.30 -31.48
CA TYR A 291 17.07 70.99 -32.14
C TYR A 291 18.08 70.05 -31.47
N HIS A 292 17.75 68.75 -31.47
CA HIS A 292 18.54 67.66 -30.94
C HIS A 292 18.88 66.68 -32.06
N THR A 293 20.15 66.37 -32.22
CA THR A 293 20.64 65.31 -33.11
C THR A 293 20.67 63.98 -32.39
N ARG A 294 20.76 62.87 -33.12
CA ARG A 294 20.86 61.51 -32.55
C ARG A 294 22.05 61.31 -31.58
N SER A 295 23.09 62.12 -31.69
CA SER A 295 24.26 62.10 -30.80
C SER A 295 24.10 62.99 -29.56
N SER A 296 23.00 63.75 -29.45
CA SER A 296 22.73 64.62 -28.30
C SER A 296 22.20 63.80 -27.11
N PRO A 297 22.65 64.08 -25.87
CA PRO A 297 22.28 63.29 -24.68
C PRO A 297 20.78 63.32 -24.35
N ASP A 298 20.07 64.36 -24.78
CA ASP A 298 18.64 64.52 -24.53
C ASP A 298 17.76 64.09 -25.72
N TYR A 299 18.36 63.54 -26.78
CA TYR A 299 17.62 63.10 -27.96
C TYR A 299 16.52 62.07 -27.65
N GLU A 300 16.79 61.10 -26.76
CA GLU A 300 15.81 60.08 -26.38
C GLU A 300 14.70 60.64 -25.47
N LYS A 301 15.01 61.68 -24.69
CA LYS A 301 14.07 62.30 -23.75
C LYS A 301 13.12 63.27 -24.42
N THR A 302 13.58 63.95 -25.48
CA THR A 302 12.78 64.91 -26.22
C THR A 302 11.70 64.19 -27.04
N GLN A 303 10.44 64.52 -26.76
CA GLN A 303 9.28 64.15 -27.56
C GLN A 303 8.80 65.37 -28.32
N ILE A 304 8.38 65.17 -29.58
CA ILE A 304 7.90 66.25 -30.44
C ILE A 304 6.39 66.39 -30.29
N ASP A 305 5.97 67.61 -29.96
CA ASP A 305 4.57 68.00 -29.87
C ASP A 305 4.21 68.95 -31.03
N GLU A 306 3.70 68.38 -32.12
CA GLU A 306 3.30 69.15 -33.31
C GLU A 306 2.26 70.24 -33.00
N SER A 307 1.48 70.08 -31.92
CA SER A 307 0.47 71.07 -31.51
C SER A 307 1.09 72.38 -31.01
N LYS A 308 2.35 72.35 -30.56
CA LYS A 308 3.12 73.52 -30.14
C LYS A 308 4.02 74.08 -31.24
N GLY A 309 3.94 73.53 -32.46
CA GLY A 309 4.81 73.89 -33.57
C GLY A 309 6.20 73.25 -33.52
N GLU A 310 6.38 72.21 -32.70
CA GLU A 310 7.56 71.34 -32.71
C GLU A 310 7.53 70.43 -33.94
N ARG A 311 8.69 70.08 -34.49
CA ARG A 311 8.77 69.23 -35.69
C ARG A 311 10.07 68.47 -35.82
N MET A 312 10.05 67.39 -36.60
CA MET A 312 11.24 66.65 -37.01
C MET A 312 11.87 67.30 -38.25
N PHE A 313 13.20 67.27 -38.32
CA PHE A 313 14.01 67.77 -39.42
C PHE A 313 14.86 66.65 -39.98
N CYS A 314 15.11 66.71 -41.29
CA CYS A 314 15.87 65.66 -41.97
C CYS A 314 17.36 66.02 -42.03
N SER A 315 17.72 67.29 -41.83
CA SER A 315 19.09 67.77 -41.75
C SER A 315 19.25 68.92 -40.77
N GLU A 316 20.46 69.11 -40.23
CA GLU A 316 20.75 70.22 -39.30
C GLU A 316 20.63 71.58 -39.99
N SER A 317 20.96 71.64 -41.29
CA SER A 317 20.78 72.83 -42.12
C SER A 317 19.32 73.25 -42.17
N GLU A 318 18.40 72.31 -42.39
CA GLU A 318 16.96 72.59 -42.44
C GLU A 318 16.43 73.12 -41.09
N ALA A 319 16.96 72.59 -39.98
CA ALA A 319 16.62 73.08 -38.64
C ALA A 319 17.11 74.53 -38.43
N ARG A 320 18.37 74.81 -38.80
CA ARG A 320 18.95 76.17 -38.69
C ARG A 320 18.23 77.18 -39.58
N ASP A 321 17.89 76.80 -40.82
CA ASP A 321 17.15 77.65 -41.76
C ASP A 321 15.73 77.97 -41.27
N ALA A 322 15.11 77.04 -40.55
CA ALA A 322 13.82 77.25 -39.89
C ALA A 322 13.93 78.04 -38.56
N GLY A 323 15.13 78.51 -38.20
CA GLY A 323 15.40 79.34 -37.02
C GLY A 323 15.56 78.56 -35.72
N TRP A 324 15.96 77.29 -35.79
CA TRP A 324 16.22 76.44 -34.62
C TRP A 324 17.71 76.43 -34.29
N ARG A 325 18.05 76.49 -33.00
CA ARG A 325 19.44 76.45 -32.54
C ARG A 325 19.81 75.08 -31.99
N GLU A 326 21.08 74.70 -32.12
CA GLU A 326 21.58 73.43 -31.56
C GLU A 326 21.51 73.47 -30.03
N THR A 327 21.19 72.33 -29.42
CA THR A 327 21.34 72.20 -27.97
C THR A 327 22.81 72.34 -27.57
N LYS A 328 23.08 72.94 -26.40
CA LYS A 328 24.44 72.99 -25.88
C LYS A 328 24.83 71.59 -25.42
N LYS A 329 25.93 71.07 -25.99
CA LYS A 329 26.59 69.86 -25.48
C LYS A 329 27.24 70.26 -24.14
N ASN A 330 26.76 69.68 -23.05
CA ASN A 330 27.32 69.87 -21.71
C ASN A 330 28.34 68.78 -21.42
#